data_AF-A0A6A6BLY2-F1
#
_entry.id   AF-A0A6A6BLY2-F1
#
_cell.length_a   1.000
_cell.length_b   1.000
_cell.length_c   1.000
_cell.angle_alpha   90.00
_cell.angle_beta   90.00
_cell.angle_gamma   90.00
#
_symmetry.space_group_name_H-M   'P 1'
#
loop_
_entity.id
_entity.type
_entity.pdbx_description
1 polymer ?
#
loop_
_entity_poly.entity_id
_entity_poly.type
_entity_poly.pdbx_seq_one_letter_code
_entity_poly.pdbx_strand_id
1 'polypeptide(L)'
;MSPDTYIDTALTRSDLLVLQNLLRDASTAEKEPPSAADDHDRRAVAAMDAMNDPKHTSFDPTIFVLWDTPDIKLPAVVDRYVFQPYVRWARKAVRVETDVVMLNHLFLYAMTSIPSALYLFHHFTWLHAVLHCVMQGYYVGTYNLMMHQHIHQRGVLAKRFWFVDNYFPYILDPMFGHTWNTYFYHHVRHHHVEGNGPDDLSSTIRYQRDDIWNLMHYIGRFFFFVWYDLPGYFIRKGQYKTGLKAGLGEVSTFGMWYLASLINSRAAIFVFMVPFVLLRIGLMVGNWGQHAFVDEVEPDSDFRSSITLIDVASNRFCFNDGYHTSHHLNPMRHWRQHPVAFLKQKEQYAAEHALVFRNIDYIMITVRLMMKDYMHLAKCLVPIGDQIGMTLEEKTAMLKTKTKRFSEEDIKRKFRN
;
A
#
# COMPACT_ATOMS: atom_id res chain seq x y z
N MET A 1 -13.42 -10.84 19.31
CA MET A 1 -12.18 -10.81 20.12
C MET A 1 -11.72 -9.37 20.25
N SER A 2 -11.01 -9.01 21.31
CA SER A 2 -10.54 -7.63 21.49
C SER A 2 -9.32 -7.37 20.59
N PRO A 3 -9.27 -6.27 19.82
CA PRO A 3 -8.23 -6.05 18.81
C PRO A 3 -6.82 -5.84 19.39
N ASP A 4 -6.71 -5.50 20.67
CA ASP A 4 -5.46 -5.31 21.41
C ASP A 4 -4.77 -6.64 21.78
N THR A 5 -5.51 -7.75 21.81
CA THR A 5 -5.01 -9.06 22.26
C THR A 5 -4.97 -10.12 21.16
N TYR A 6 -5.78 -9.99 20.12
CA TYR A 6 -5.78 -10.91 18.98
C TYR A 6 -4.48 -10.78 18.18
N ILE A 7 -3.85 -11.88 17.79
CA ILE A 7 -2.74 -11.90 16.82
C ILE A 7 -3.24 -12.68 15.61
N ASP A 8 -3.12 -12.11 14.41
CA ASP A 8 -3.55 -12.81 13.21
C ASP A 8 -2.64 -14.03 12.96
N THR A 9 -3.25 -15.20 12.82
CA THR A 9 -2.52 -16.43 12.45
C THR A 9 -1.96 -16.37 11.04
N ALA A 10 -2.47 -15.46 10.20
CA ALA A 10 -2.05 -15.25 8.83
C ALA A 10 -0.98 -14.15 8.68
N LEU A 11 -0.27 -13.74 9.75
CA LEU A 11 0.86 -12.83 9.61
C LEU A 11 2.02 -13.42 8.83
N THR A 12 2.73 -12.53 8.15
CA THR A 12 4.06 -12.85 7.63
C THR A 12 5.02 -13.02 8.79
N ARG A 13 6.08 -13.81 8.60
CA ARG A 13 7.10 -14.02 9.65
C ARG A 13 7.76 -12.72 10.07
N SER A 14 7.99 -11.81 9.14
CA SER A 14 8.55 -10.48 9.43
C SER A 14 7.62 -9.65 10.31
N ASP A 15 6.32 -9.58 9.99
CA ASP A 15 5.35 -8.85 10.81
C ASP A 15 5.20 -9.45 12.20
N LEU A 16 5.21 -10.78 12.31
CA LEU A 16 5.15 -11.46 13.60
C LEU A 16 6.35 -11.10 14.47
N LEU A 17 7.57 -11.06 13.89
CA LEU A 17 8.77 -10.64 14.61
C LEU A 17 8.66 -9.18 15.07
N VAL A 18 8.22 -8.25 14.22
CA VAL A 18 8.05 -6.84 14.58
C VAL A 18 7.04 -6.70 15.72
N LEU A 19 5.87 -7.31 15.58
CA LEU A 19 4.80 -7.23 16.56
C LEU A 19 5.22 -7.81 17.91
N GLN A 20 5.91 -8.95 17.93
CA GLN A 20 6.39 -9.56 19.18
C GLN A 20 7.40 -8.66 19.92
N ASN A 21 8.29 -7.98 19.19
CA ASN A 21 9.22 -7.02 19.81
C ASN A 21 8.47 -5.84 20.44
N LEU A 22 7.53 -5.23 19.71
CA LEU A 22 6.77 -4.09 20.23
C LEU A 22 5.90 -4.44 21.43
N LEU A 23 5.21 -5.60 21.39
CA LEU A 23 4.39 -6.04 22.51
C LEU A 23 5.24 -6.37 23.74
N ARG A 24 6.45 -6.89 23.53
CA ARG A 24 7.39 -7.09 24.61
C ARG A 24 7.77 -5.76 25.24
N ASP A 25 8.23 -4.79 24.45
CA ASP A 25 8.63 -3.47 24.95
C ASP A 25 7.52 -2.82 25.76
N ALA A 26 6.28 -2.86 25.26
CA ALA A 26 5.11 -2.32 25.95
C ALA A 26 4.83 -3.03 27.29
N SER A 27 5.20 -4.32 27.42
CA SER A 27 5.00 -5.12 28.63
C SER A 27 6.17 -5.09 29.62
N THR A 28 7.40 -4.82 29.15
CA THR A 28 8.63 -4.87 29.94
C THR A 28 9.29 -3.51 30.15
N ALA A 29 8.66 -2.41 29.71
CA ALA A 29 9.19 -1.03 29.77
C ALA A 29 9.76 -0.62 31.15
N GLU A 30 9.22 -1.15 32.26
CA GLU A 30 9.71 -0.86 33.62
C GLU A 30 10.65 -1.93 34.20
N LYS A 31 10.82 -3.07 33.52
CA LYS A 31 11.44 -4.29 34.07
C LYS A 31 12.73 -4.71 33.38
N GLU A 32 12.95 -4.33 32.13
CA GLU A 32 14.14 -4.73 31.36
C GLU A 32 15.09 -3.56 31.12
N PRO A 33 16.42 -3.76 31.21
CA PRO A 33 17.39 -2.73 30.86
C PRO A 33 17.36 -2.46 29.34
N PRO A 34 17.64 -1.22 28.89
CA PRO A 34 17.64 -0.87 27.47
C PRO A 34 18.50 -1.78 26.58
N SER A 35 19.59 -2.34 27.13
CA SER A 35 20.48 -3.26 26.42
C SER A 35 19.81 -4.58 26.02
N ALA A 36 18.78 -5.02 26.76
CA ALA A 36 18.05 -6.25 26.45
C ALA A 36 17.08 -6.04 25.28
N ALA A 37 16.36 -4.91 25.26
CA ALA A 37 15.48 -4.54 24.14
C ALA A 37 16.25 -4.44 22.81
N ASP A 38 17.42 -3.78 22.84
CA ASP A 38 18.31 -3.66 21.69
C ASP A 38 18.83 -5.03 21.19
N ASP A 39 19.14 -5.99 22.08
CA ASP A 39 19.52 -7.37 21.67
C ASP A 39 18.37 -8.10 20.96
N HIS A 40 17.11 -7.91 21.38
CA HIS A 40 15.96 -8.53 20.73
C HIS A 40 15.68 -7.94 19.34
N ASP A 41 15.75 -6.62 19.21
CA ASP A 41 15.64 -5.96 17.91
C ASP A 41 16.73 -6.43 16.95
N ARG A 42 17.99 -6.47 17.40
CA ARG A 42 19.13 -6.92 16.60
C ARG A 42 18.94 -8.35 16.10
N ARG A 43 18.43 -9.26 16.94
CA ARG A 43 18.12 -10.64 16.54
C ARG A 43 17.00 -10.72 15.51
N ALA A 44 15.93 -9.96 15.71
CA ALA A 44 14.81 -9.92 14.77
C ALA A 44 15.23 -9.33 13.41
N VAL A 45 16.00 -8.24 13.43
CA VAL A 45 16.63 -7.63 12.26
C VAL A 45 17.52 -8.63 11.54
N ALA A 46 18.43 -9.31 12.25
CA ALA A 46 19.31 -10.31 11.66
C ALA A 46 18.54 -11.48 11.02
N ALA A 47 17.46 -11.93 11.66
CA ALA A 47 16.59 -12.99 11.11
C ALA A 47 15.89 -12.54 9.82
N MET A 48 15.36 -11.32 9.78
CA MET A 48 14.72 -10.77 8.57
C MET A 48 15.72 -10.50 7.44
N ASP A 49 16.90 -9.95 7.75
CA ASP A 49 17.99 -9.75 6.79
C ASP A 49 18.43 -11.11 6.20
N ALA A 50 18.56 -12.14 7.03
CA ALA A 50 18.85 -13.51 6.61
C ALA A 50 17.77 -14.14 5.69
N MET A 51 16.48 -13.82 5.88
CA MET A 51 15.41 -14.27 4.99
C MET A 51 15.41 -13.55 3.63
N ASN A 52 16.04 -12.37 3.56
CA ASN A 52 16.07 -11.51 2.38
C ASN A 52 17.36 -11.64 1.56
N ASP A 53 18.43 -12.25 2.10
CA ASP A 53 19.72 -12.44 1.42
C ASP A 53 19.78 -13.75 0.61
N PRO A 54 19.85 -13.72 -0.74
CA PRO A 54 19.91 -14.92 -1.59
C PRO A 54 21.10 -15.85 -1.33
N LYS A 55 22.13 -15.37 -0.64
CA LYS A 55 23.34 -16.13 -0.28
C LYS A 55 23.22 -16.81 1.09
N HIS A 56 22.26 -16.42 1.91
CA HIS A 56 22.07 -16.96 3.24
C HIS A 56 21.26 -18.26 3.21
N THR A 57 21.52 -19.19 4.12
CA THR A 57 20.83 -20.50 4.17
C THR A 57 19.34 -20.39 4.50
N SER A 58 18.96 -19.32 5.20
CA SER A 58 17.58 -19.00 5.56
C SER A 58 16.84 -18.17 4.50
N PHE A 59 17.44 -17.96 3.32
CA PHE A 59 16.80 -17.22 2.23
C PHE A 59 15.44 -17.81 1.89
N ASP A 60 14.41 -16.98 1.90
CA ASP A 60 13.04 -17.39 1.63
C ASP A 60 12.44 -16.47 0.57
N PRO A 61 12.42 -16.86 -0.72
CA PRO A 61 11.72 -16.07 -1.74
C PRO A 61 10.21 -16.17 -1.53
N THR A 62 9.48 -15.06 -1.62
CA THR A 62 8.02 -15.09 -1.53
C THR A 62 7.48 -15.66 -2.84
N ILE A 63 6.86 -16.85 -2.80
CA ILE A 63 6.32 -17.53 -4.00
C ILE A 63 4.82 -17.28 -4.13
N PHE A 64 4.07 -17.42 -3.04
CA PHE A 64 2.63 -17.18 -3.00
C PHE A 64 2.31 -16.22 -1.86
N VAL A 65 1.21 -15.48 -1.98
CA VAL A 65 0.71 -14.64 -0.87
C VAL A 65 0.05 -15.48 0.22
N LEU A 66 -0.56 -16.62 -0.12
CA LEU A 66 -1.31 -17.43 0.84
C LEU A 66 -0.44 -18.26 1.79
N TRP A 67 0.77 -18.63 1.36
CA TRP A 67 1.64 -19.55 2.10
C TRP A 67 3.07 -19.06 2.11
N ASP A 68 3.71 -19.11 3.27
CA ASP A 68 5.17 -18.97 3.35
C ASP A 68 5.82 -20.22 2.77
N THR A 69 6.92 -20.03 2.04
CA THR A 69 7.58 -21.13 1.30
C THR A 69 7.92 -22.33 2.18
N PRO A 70 8.42 -22.15 3.42
CA PRO A 70 8.78 -23.31 4.26
C PRO A 70 7.57 -24.10 4.76
N ASP A 71 6.36 -23.53 4.67
CA ASP A 71 5.12 -24.18 5.09
C ASP A 71 4.44 -24.94 3.93
N ILE A 72 4.96 -24.82 2.70
CA ILE A 72 4.47 -25.54 1.52
C ILE A 72 4.89 -27.01 1.60
N LYS A 73 3.91 -27.91 1.74
CA LYS A 73 4.11 -29.36 1.78
C LYS A 73 3.70 -30.00 0.46
N LEU A 74 4.70 -30.46 -0.31
CA LEU A 74 4.50 -31.15 -1.60
C LEU A 74 5.02 -32.59 -1.55
N PRO A 75 4.45 -33.52 -2.35
CA PRO A 75 5.06 -34.83 -2.58
C PRO A 75 6.50 -34.67 -3.09
N ALA A 76 7.44 -35.49 -2.60
CA ALA A 76 8.87 -35.34 -2.88
C ALA A 76 9.22 -35.30 -4.37
N VAL A 77 8.49 -36.04 -5.21
CA VAL A 77 8.66 -36.03 -6.67
C VAL A 77 8.27 -34.68 -7.26
N VAL A 78 7.14 -34.11 -6.82
CA VAL A 78 6.66 -32.80 -7.30
C VAL A 78 7.58 -31.68 -6.85
N ASP A 79 8.02 -31.71 -5.59
CA ASP A 79 8.97 -30.73 -5.06
C ASP A 79 10.28 -30.74 -5.87
N ARG A 80 10.90 -31.92 -6.01
CA ARG A 80 12.22 -32.06 -6.64
C ARG A 80 12.22 -31.73 -8.13
N TYR A 81 11.20 -32.18 -8.88
CA TYR A 81 11.21 -32.13 -10.34
C TYR A 81 10.34 -31.03 -10.95
N VAL A 82 9.45 -30.40 -10.18
CA VAL A 82 8.57 -29.33 -10.68
C VAL A 82 8.81 -28.03 -9.90
N PHE A 83 8.60 -28.05 -8.59
CA PHE A 83 8.59 -26.84 -7.77
C PHE A 83 9.99 -26.20 -7.65
N GLN A 84 11.00 -26.96 -7.24
CA GLN A 84 12.35 -26.43 -7.05
C GLN A 84 12.99 -25.95 -8.37
N PRO A 85 12.88 -26.66 -9.51
CA PRO A 85 13.32 -26.14 -10.80
C PRO A 85 12.61 -24.84 -11.20
N TYR A 86 11.30 -24.76 -10.99
CA TYR A 86 10.52 -23.55 -11.23
C TYR A 86 11.03 -22.37 -10.41
N VAL A 87 11.16 -22.54 -9.09
CA VAL A 87 11.62 -21.48 -8.17
C VAL A 87 13.02 -20.99 -8.56
N ARG A 88 13.95 -21.89 -8.89
CA ARG A 88 15.30 -21.52 -9.35
C ARG A 88 15.29 -20.68 -10.63
N TRP A 89 14.39 -20.98 -11.56
CA TRP A 89 14.22 -20.19 -12.77
C TRP A 89 13.54 -18.85 -12.48
N ALA A 90 12.44 -18.88 -11.73
CA ALA A 90 11.61 -17.72 -11.41
C ALA A 90 12.38 -16.65 -10.65
N ARG A 91 13.22 -17.04 -9.68
CA ARG A 91 14.15 -16.14 -8.97
C ARG A 91 15.05 -15.34 -9.91
N LYS A 92 15.50 -15.95 -11.01
CA LYS A 92 16.32 -15.27 -12.03
C LYS A 92 15.47 -14.42 -12.99
N ALA A 93 14.16 -14.63 -13.02
CA ALA A 93 13.24 -13.92 -13.90
C ALA A 93 12.68 -12.64 -13.29
N VAL A 94 12.62 -12.58 -11.96
CA VAL A 94 12.26 -11.37 -11.21
C VAL A 94 13.46 -10.46 -10.99
N ARG A 95 13.19 -9.19 -10.69
CA ARG A 95 14.22 -8.18 -10.47
C ARG A 95 14.97 -8.36 -9.16
N VAL A 96 14.24 -8.66 -8.09
CA VAL A 96 14.78 -9.00 -6.77
C VAL A 96 14.39 -10.45 -6.51
N GLU A 97 15.36 -11.30 -6.14
CA GLU A 97 15.12 -12.75 -6.05
C GLU A 97 14.02 -13.16 -5.05
N THR A 98 13.66 -12.27 -4.13
CA THR A 98 12.57 -12.44 -3.18
C THR A 98 11.18 -12.35 -3.82
N ASP A 99 11.05 -11.78 -5.03
CA ASP A 99 9.78 -11.34 -5.62
C ASP A 99 9.14 -12.34 -6.58
N VAL A 100 9.40 -13.65 -6.43
CA VAL A 100 8.80 -14.70 -7.28
C VAL A 100 7.27 -14.57 -7.36
N VAL A 101 6.65 -14.10 -6.28
CA VAL A 101 5.22 -13.79 -6.17
C VAL A 101 4.74 -12.80 -7.23
N MET A 102 5.53 -11.79 -7.60
CA MET A 102 5.14 -10.81 -8.62
C MET A 102 5.03 -11.46 -10.01
N LEU A 103 5.99 -12.32 -10.34
CA LEU A 103 5.95 -13.10 -11.58
C LEU A 103 4.74 -14.05 -11.60
N ASN A 104 4.45 -14.71 -10.48
CA ASN A 104 3.28 -15.59 -10.35
C ASN A 104 1.97 -14.83 -10.57
N HIS A 105 1.85 -13.61 -10.03
CA HIS A 105 0.68 -12.76 -10.26
C HIS A 105 0.58 -12.31 -11.71
N LEU A 106 1.68 -11.94 -12.37
CA LEU A 106 1.67 -11.65 -13.80
C LEU A 106 1.17 -12.84 -14.63
N PHE A 107 1.61 -14.06 -14.33
CA PHE A 107 1.07 -15.27 -14.98
C PHE A 107 -0.41 -15.47 -14.69
N LEU A 108 -0.82 -15.30 -13.45
CA LEU A 108 -2.22 -15.40 -13.03
C LEU A 108 -3.09 -14.44 -13.85
N TYR A 109 -2.75 -13.15 -13.88
CA TYR A 109 -3.51 -12.14 -14.63
C TYR A 109 -3.50 -12.40 -16.15
N ALA A 110 -2.35 -12.82 -16.69
CA ALA A 110 -2.25 -13.15 -18.10
C ALA A 110 -3.11 -14.37 -18.50
N MET A 111 -3.25 -15.35 -17.62
CA MET A 111 -4.00 -16.58 -17.87
C MET A 111 -5.48 -16.49 -17.48
N THR A 112 -5.88 -15.54 -16.63
CA THR A 112 -7.28 -15.41 -16.19
C THR A 112 -7.89 -14.08 -16.60
N SER A 113 -7.30 -12.94 -16.24
CA SER A 113 -7.89 -11.62 -16.48
C SER A 113 -7.98 -11.31 -17.98
N ILE A 114 -6.89 -11.53 -18.74
CA ILE A 114 -6.86 -11.25 -20.20
C ILE A 114 -7.86 -12.14 -20.96
N PRO A 115 -7.84 -13.48 -20.85
CA PRO A 115 -8.80 -14.32 -21.58
C PRO A 115 -10.25 -14.05 -21.15
N SER A 116 -10.49 -13.78 -19.86
CA SER A 116 -11.82 -13.42 -19.38
C SER A 116 -12.34 -12.13 -20.01
N ALA A 117 -11.50 -11.10 -20.14
CA ALA A 117 -11.88 -9.85 -20.78
C ALA A 117 -12.16 -10.05 -22.28
N LEU A 118 -11.26 -10.73 -22.99
CA LEU A 118 -11.43 -11.03 -24.42
C LEU A 118 -12.72 -11.83 -24.68
N TYR A 119 -13.01 -12.82 -23.83
CA TYR A 119 -14.24 -13.59 -23.97
C TYR A 119 -15.49 -12.76 -23.68
N LEU A 120 -15.47 -11.82 -22.72
CA LEU A 120 -16.58 -10.88 -22.53
C LEU A 120 -16.86 -10.02 -23.77
N PHE A 121 -15.81 -9.57 -24.46
CA PHE A 121 -15.94 -8.84 -25.72
C PHE A 121 -16.47 -9.71 -26.86
N HIS A 122 -16.05 -10.98 -26.91
CA HIS A 122 -16.51 -11.93 -27.93
C HIS A 122 -17.95 -12.41 -27.70
N HIS A 123 -18.29 -12.80 -26.46
CA HIS A 123 -19.59 -13.36 -26.10
C HIS A 123 -19.99 -12.95 -24.67
N PHE A 124 -20.59 -11.76 -24.57
CA PHE A 124 -21.02 -11.22 -23.28
C PHE A 124 -22.16 -12.04 -22.66
N THR A 125 -21.97 -12.44 -21.40
CA THR A 125 -23.05 -12.95 -20.55
C THR A 125 -22.98 -12.27 -19.17
N TRP A 126 -24.13 -12.05 -18.54
CA TRP A 126 -24.19 -11.43 -17.22
C TRP A 126 -23.48 -12.25 -16.15
N LEU A 127 -23.63 -13.58 -16.19
CA LEU A 127 -22.96 -14.47 -15.25
C LEU A 127 -21.44 -14.32 -15.35
N HIS A 128 -20.89 -14.37 -16.56
CA HIS A 128 -19.44 -14.18 -16.74
C HIS A 128 -18.99 -12.78 -16.36
N ALA A 129 -19.78 -11.74 -16.65
CA ALA A 129 -19.45 -10.37 -16.26
C ALA A 129 -19.35 -10.22 -14.74
N VAL A 130 -20.27 -10.83 -13.99
CA VAL A 130 -20.23 -10.85 -12.52
C VAL A 130 -19.02 -11.64 -12.02
N LEU A 131 -18.77 -12.84 -12.55
CA LEU A 131 -17.61 -13.65 -12.18
C LEU A 131 -16.29 -12.95 -12.49
N HIS A 132 -16.21 -12.23 -13.62
CA HIS A 132 -15.07 -11.40 -13.99
C HIS A 132 -14.85 -10.29 -12.95
N CYS A 133 -15.89 -9.54 -12.58
CA CYS A 133 -15.77 -8.51 -11.56
C CYS A 133 -15.38 -9.05 -10.18
N VAL A 134 -15.89 -10.20 -9.77
CA VAL A 134 -15.50 -10.85 -8.51
C VAL A 134 -14.02 -11.23 -8.55
N MET A 135 -13.56 -11.83 -9.65
CA MET A 135 -12.15 -12.18 -9.85
C MET A 135 -11.25 -10.93 -9.84
N GLN A 136 -11.62 -9.88 -10.59
CA GLN A 136 -10.85 -8.63 -10.62
C GLN A 136 -10.83 -7.93 -9.27
N GLY A 137 -11.95 -7.93 -8.54
CA GLY A 137 -12.05 -7.40 -7.18
C GLY A 137 -11.17 -8.15 -6.19
N TYR A 138 -10.99 -9.46 -6.35
CA TYR A 138 -10.05 -10.24 -5.54
C TYR A 138 -8.58 -9.91 -5.88
N TYR A 139 -8.28 -9.66 -7.16
CA TYR A 139 -6.92 -9.36 -7.61
C TYR A 139 -6.49 -7.90 -7.44
N VAL A 140 -7.42 -6.96 -7.30
CA VAL A 140 -7.12 -5.51 -7.36
C VAL A 140 -6.07 -5.08 -6.33
N GLY A 141 -6.13 -5.60 -5.10
CA GLY A 141 -5.14 -5.28 -4.06
C GLY A 141 -3.73 -5.73 -4.47
N THR A 142 -3.58 -7.01 -4.82
CA THR A 142 -2.30 -7.57 -5.28
C THR A 142 -1.76 -6.86 -6.53
N TYR A 143 -2.62 -6.53 -7.51
CA TYR A 143 -2.17 -5.85 -8.72
C TYR A 143 -1.74 -4.41 -8.43
N ASN A 144 -2.57 -3.65 -7.70
CA ASN A 144 -2.29 -2.25 -7.39
C ASN A 144 -0.97 -2.11 -6.62
N LEU A 145 -0.71 -2.99 -5.65
CA LEU A 145 0.54 -2.91 -4.89
C LEU A 145 1.74 -3.54 -5.61
N MET A 146 1.54 -4.50 -6.52
CA MET A 146 2.59 -4.88 -7.48
C MET A 146 2.95 -3.69 -8.37
N MET A 147 1.96 -2.93 -8.83
CA MET A 147 2.18 -1.71 -9.62
C MET A 147 2.84 -0.60 -8.80
N HIS A 148 2.49 -0.44 -7.53
CA HIS A 148 3.20 0.45 -6.60
C HIS A 148 4.69 0.08 -6.52
N GLN A 149 5.01 -1.20 -6.34
CA GLN A 149 6.40 -1.67 -6.38
C GLN A 149 7.05 -1.43 -7.75
N HIS A 150 6.34 -1.68 -8.85
CA HIS A 150 6.85 -1.47 -10.21
C HIS A 150 7.25 -0.01 -10.46
N ILE A 151 6.41 0.95 -10.11
CA ILE A 151 6.65 2.37 -10.37
C ILE A 151 7.78 2.95 -9.51
N HIS A 152 7.95 2.45 -8.29
CA HIS A 152 9.06 2.83 -7.40
C HIS A 152 10.36 2.12 -7.80
N GLN A 153 10.36 0.79 -7.94
CA GLN A 153 11.55 -0.03 -8.24
C GLN A 153 11.94 -0.04 -9.72
N ARG A 154 11.21 0.68 -10.56
CA ARG A 154 11.41 0.79 -12.03
C ARG A 154 11.29 -0.55 -12.74
N GLY A 155 10.32 -1.36 -12.34
CA GLY A 155 10.07 -2.70 -12.85
C GLY A 155 10.08 -3.79 -11.78
N VAL A 156 9.43 -4.92 -12.06
CA VAL A 156 9.39 -6.11 -11.18
C VAL A 156 10.12 -7.31 -11.78
N LEU A 157 10.38 -7.31 -13.09
CA LEU A 157 11.11 -8.36 -13.78
C LEU A 157 12.59 -8.01 -13.98
N ALA A 158 13.40 -9.06 -14.17
CA ALA A 158 14.80 -8.94 -14.52
C ALA A 158 14.97 -8.20 -15.86
N LYS A 159 16.06 -7.46 -16.03
CA LYS A 159 16.32 -6.63 -17.23
C LYS A 159 16.22 -7.38 -18.57
N ARG A 160 16.50 -8.68 -18.61
CA ARG A 160 16.34 -9.50 -19.82
C ARG A 160 14.88 -9.60 -20.29
N PHE A 161 13.92 -9.38 -19.40
CA PHE A 161 12.48 -9.36 -19.67
C PHE A 161 11.93 -7.93 -19.74
N TRP A 162 12.78 -6.92 -20.00
CA TRP A 162 12.40 -5.50 -20.04
C TRP A 162 11.19 -5.20 -20.92
N PHE A 163 11.02 -5.95 -22.02
CA PHE A 163 9.89 -5.76 -22.92
C PHE A 163 8.59 -6.10 -22.19
N VAL A 164 8.49 -7.29 -21.59
CA VAL A 164 7.31 -7.68 -20.82
C VAL A 164 7.09 -6.71 -19.66
N ASP A 165 8.15 -6.41 -18.90
CA ASP A 165 8.13 -5.53 -17.72
C ASP A 165 7.62 -4.11 -18.02
N ASN A 166 7.95 -3.56 -19.20
CA ASN A 166 7.54 -2.21 -19.59
C ASN A 166 6.15 -2.16 -20.24
N TYR A 167 5.70 -3.24 -20.88
CA TYR A 167 4.48 -3.23 -21.68
C TYR A 167 3.29 -3.92 -21.02
N PHE A 168 3.48 -4.81 -20.03
CA PHE A 168 2.34 -5.40 -19.31
C PHE A 168 1.41 -4.34 -18.70
N PRO A 169 1.88 -3.20 -18.14
CA PRO A 169 0.97 -2.20 -17.55
C PRO A 169 0.03 -1.61 -18.60
N TYR A 170 0.47 -1.44 -19.86
CA TYR A 170 -0.39 -0.90 -20.91
C TYR A 170 -1.57 -1.81 -21.27
N ILE A 171 -1.49 -3.10 -20.94
CA ILE A 171 -2.59 -4.05 -21.10
C ILE A 171 -3.39 -4.15 -19.80
N LEU A 172 -2.71 -4.36 -18.67
CA LEU A 172 -3.35 -4.70 -17.40
C LEU A 172 -3.87 -3.48 -16.63
N ASP A 173 -3.20 -2.31 -16.69
CA ASP A 173 -3.59 -1.12 -15.93
C ASP A 173 -5.07 -0.76 -16.13
N PRO A 174 -5.58 -0.63 -17.37
CA PRO A 174 -6.99 -0.29 -17.57
C PRO A 174 -7.96 -1.36 -17.07
N MET A 175 -7.56 -2.63 -17.13
CA MET A 175 -8.36 -3.76 -16.66
C MET A 175 -8.49 -3.80 -15.13
N PHE A 176 -7.52 -3.21 -14.43
CA PHE A 176 -7.51 -3.08 -12.98
C PHE A 176 -7.93 -1.68 -12.49
N GLY A 177 -8.32 -0.80 -13.41
CA GLY A 177 -8.88 0.51 -13.08
C GLY A 177 -7.88 1.67 -13.08
N HIS A 178 -6.61 1.42 -13.41
CA HIS A 178 -5.64 2.48 -13.60
C HIS A 178 -5.79 3.11 -15.00
N THR A 179 -5.54 4.41 -15.07
CA THR A 179 -5.29 5.12 -16.33
C THR A 179 -3.80 5.09 -16.64
N TRP A 180 -3.44 5.02 -17.91
CA TRP A 180 -2.05 4.81 -18.33
C TRP A 180 -1.11 5.87 -17.77
N ASN A 181 -0.08 5.44 -17.05
CA ASN A 181 0.95 6.27 -16.42
C ASN A 181 0.47 7.26 -15.35
N THR A 182 -0.84 7.49 -15.17
CA THR A 182 -1.33 8.47 -14.19
C THR A 182 -0.94 8.08 -12.77
N TYR A 183 -0.97 6.79 -12.42
CA TYR A 183 -0.59 6.36 -11.07
C TYR A 183 0.87 6.72 -10.75
N PHE A 184 1.80 6.53 -11.70
CA PHE A 184 3.19 6.99 -11.55
C PHE A 184 3.27 8.51 -11.37
N TYR A 185 2.57 9.27 -12.22
CA TYR A 185 2.63 10.73 -12.15
C TYR A 185 2.00 11.30 -10.87
N HIS A 186 0.88 10.73 -10.44
CA HIS A 186 0.21 11.15 -9.21
C HIS A 186 1.00 10.72 -7.98
N HIS A 187 1.35 9.44 -7.87
CA HIS A 187 1.98 8.91 -6.66
C HIS A 187 3.43 9.38 -6.55
N VAL A 188 4.28 9.03 -7.51
CA VAL A 188 5.73 9.23 -7.43
C VAL A 188 6.14 10.67 -7.68
N ARG A 189 5.52 11.32 -8.68
CA ARG A 189 5.96 12.64 -9.15
C ARG A 189 5.21 13.81 -8.52
N HIS A 190 4.16 13.54 -7.75
CA HIS A 190 3.31 14.55 -7.13
C HIS A 190 3.15 14.27 -5.63
N HIS A 191 2.48 13.21 -5.21
CA HIS A 191 2.18 12.92 -3.80
C HIS A 191 3.45 12.76 -2.94
N HIS A 192 4.44 11.98 -3.38
CA HIS A 192 5.74 11.87 -2.66
C HIS A 192 6.54 13.17 -2.62
N VAL A 193 6.32 14.07 -3.59
CA VAL A 193 7.01 15.37 -3.62
C VAL A 193 6.37 16.34 -2.64
N GLU A 194 5.04 16.30 -2.52
CA GLU A 194 4.28 17.21 -1.68
C GLU A 194 4.04 16.68 -0.25
N GLY A 195 4.19 15.36 -0.02
CA GLY A 195 4.17 14.75 1.32
C GLY A 195 2.86 14.93 2.08
N ASN A 196 1.71 14.84 1.41
CA ASN A 196 0.40 15.20 1.97
C ASN A 196 0.30 16.67 2.44
N GLY A 197 1.26 17.51 2.08
CA GLY A 197 1.30 18.94 2.35
C GLY A 197 0.25 19.75 1.56
N PRO A 198 0.24 21.08 1.70
CA PRO A 198 -0.83 21.93 1.17
C PRO A 198 -0.94 21.97 -0.35
N ASP A 199 0.13 21.67 -1.08
CA ASP A 199 0.15 21.61 -2.54
C ASP A 199 -0.21 20.23 -3.08
N ASP A 200 -0.37 19.21 -2.21
CA ASP A 200 -0.79 17.88 -2.61
C ASP A 200 -2.27 17.88 -3.02
N LEU A 201 -2.56 17.54 -4.27
CA LEU A 201 -3.90 17.33 -4.82
C LEU A 201 -4.72 16.25 -4.08
N SER A 202 -4.04 15.36 -3.36
CA SER A 202 -4.61 14.33 -2.49
C SER A 202 -4.44 14.63 -1.00
N SER A 203 -4.11 15.88 -0.63
CA SER A 203 -3.93 16.28 0.77
C SER A 203 -5.20 16.11 1.61
N THR A 204 -5.03 15.58 2.82
CA THR A 204 -6.10 15.47 3.82
C THR A 204 -6.14 16.64 4.80
N ILE A 205 -5.12 17.50 4.86
CA ILE A 205 -4.91 18.44 5.98
C ILE A 205 -6.00 19.53 6.08
N ARG A 206 -6.60 19.92 4.96
CA ARG A 206 -7.69 20.92 4.92
C ARG A 206 -9.04 20.36 5.34
N TYR A 207 -9.14 19.04 5.50
CA TYR A 207 -10.38 18.36 5.83
C TYR A 207 -10.45 18.01 7.32
N GLN A 208 -11.69 17.99 7.83
CA GLN A 208 -11.95 17.35 9.11
C GLN A 208 -11.97 15.84 8.87
N ARG A 209 -10.97 15.12 9.41
CA ARG A 209 -10.65 13.75 8.95
C ARG A 209 -11.52 12.65 9.55
N ASP A 210 -12.47 13.03 10.42
CA ASP A 210 -13.50 12.18 11.00
C ASP A 210 -14.93 12.65 10.64
N ASP A 211 -15.09 13.34 9.52
CA ASP A 211 -16.36 13.81 8.99
C ASP A 211 -16.65 13.23 7.59
N ILE A 212 -17.85 12.66 7.43
CA ILE A 212 -18.24 11.93 6.22
C ILE A 212 -18.45 12.84 5.02
N TRP A 213 -18.91 14.07 5.22
CA TRP A 213 -19.11 15.02 4.13
C TRP A 213 -17.78 15.53 3.59
N ASN A 214 -16.82 15.75 4.48
CA ASN A 214 -15.44 16.06 4.11
C ASN A 214 -14.80 14.91 3.32
N LEU A 215 -14.98 13.65 3.75
CA LEU A 215 -14.52 12.48 3.01
C LEU A 215 -15.16 12.40 1.61
N MET A 216 -16.49 12.59 1.52
CA MET A 216 -17.19 12.58 0.24
C MET A 216 -16.74 13.71 -0.70
N HIS A 217 -16.52 14.92 -0.17
CA HIS A 217 -16.00 16.03 -0.95
C HIS A 217 -14.59 15.73 -1.46
N TYR A 218 -13.73 15.17 -0.61
CA TYR A 218 -12.38 14.75 -0.95
C TYR A 218 -12.36 13.70 -2.08
N ILE A 219 -13.15 12.62 -1.93
CA ILE A 219 -13.29 11.57 -2.97
C ILE A 219 -13.83 12.17 -4.25
N GLY A 220 -14.92 12.95 -4.18
CA GLY A 220 -15.57 13.56 -5.34
C GLY A 220 -14.63 14.49 -6.11
N ARG A 221 -13.90 15.36 -5.39
CA ARG A 221 -12.92 16.27 -6.01
C ARG A 221 -11.89 15.48 -6.81
N PHE A 222 -11.27 14.48 -6.20
CA PHE A 222 -10.27 13.68 -6.87
C PHE A 222 -10.85 12.92 -8.06
N PHE A 223 -11.97 12.23 -7.84
CA PHE A 223 -12.60 11.36 -8.83
C PHE A 223 -12.92 12.10 -10.14
N PHE A 224 -13.51 13.30 -10.04
CA PHE A 224 -13.98 14.07 -11.20
C PHE A 224 -12.91 15.00 -11.79
N PHE A 225 -11.98 15.52 -11.00
CA PHE A 225 -11.09 16.60 -11.46
C PHE A 225 -9.61 16.22 -11.58
N VAL A 226 -9.15 15.08 -11.07
CA VAL A 226 -7.71 14.72 -11.09
C VAL A 226 -7.12 14.70 -12.51
N TRP A 227 -7.89 14.28 -13.51
CA TRP A 227 -7.44 14.23 -14.91
C TRP A 227 -7.10 15.62 -15.48
N TYR A 228 -7.64 16.68 -14.87
CA TYR A 228 -7.34 18.08 -15.20
C TYR A 228 -6.35 18.70 -14.20
N ASP A 229 -6.58 18.49 -12.90
CA ASP A 229 -5.80 19.08 -11.82
C ASP A 229 -4.34 18.63 -11.84
N LEU A 230 -4.06 17.34 -12.09
CA LEU A 230 -2.71 16.79 -12.07
C LEU A 230 -1.84 17.31 -13.24
N PRO A 231 -2.27 17.27 -14.51
CA PRO A 231 -1.55 17.94 -15.59
C PRO A 231 -1.37 19.44 -15.33
N GLY A 232 -2.42 20.11 -14.87
CA GLY A 232 -2.39 21.53 -14.55
C GLY A 232 -1.37 21.88 -13.46
N TYR A 233 -1.28 21.06 -12.41
CA TYR A 233 -0.28 21.19 -11.34
C TYR A 233 1.14 21.17 -11.92
N PHE A 234 1.48 20.18 -12.74
CA PHE A 234 2.81 20.09 -13.33
C PHE A 234 3.13 21.26 -14.25
N ILE A 235 2.16 21.70 -15.06
CA ILE A 235 2.32 22.86 -15.96
C ILE A 235 2.57 24.14 -15.15
N ARG A 236 1.82 24.37 -14.07
CA ARG A 236 2.01 25.52 -13.18
C ARG A 236 3.38 25.53 -12.51
N LYS A 237 3.95 24.36 -12.20
CA LYS A 237 5.33 24.22 -11.68
C LYS A 237 6.39 24.15 -12.80
N GLY A 238 6.06 24.52 -14.04
CA GLY A 238 7.00 24.55 -15.18
C GLY A 238 7.40 23.19 -15.75
N GLN A 239 6.81 22.09 -15.27
CA GLN A 239 7.07 20.72 -15.71
C GLN A 239 6.18 20.32 -16.91
N TYR A 240 6.21 21.11 -17.99
CA TYR A 240 5.30 20.94 -19.14
C TYR A 240 5.29 19.53 -19.74
N LYS A 241 6.47 18.90 -19.88
CA LYS A 241 6.58 17.53 -20.41
C LYS A 241 5.91 16.51 -19.50
N THR A 242 6.03 16.66 -18.18
CA THR A 242 5.37 15.79 -17.19
C THR A 242 3.86 15.97 -17.26
N GLY A 243 3.40 17.23 -17.25
CA GLY A 243 1.97 17.56 -17.33
C GLY A 243 1.32 17.03 -18.61
N LEU A 244 1.97 17.21 -19.77
CA LEU A 244 1.46 16.69 -21.04
C LEU A 244 1.39 15.16 -21.03
N LYS A 245 2.40 14.46 -20.51
CA LYS A 245 2.38 13.00 -20.42
C LYS A 245 1.28 12.48 -19.50
N ALA A 246 1.08 13.11 -18.33
CA ALA A 246 0.00 12.76 -17.42
C ALA A 246 -1.38 12.96 -18.09
N GLY A 247 -1.59 14.11 -18.75
CA GLY A 247 -2.84 14.40 -19.45
C GLY A 247 -3.10 13.49 -20.64
N LEU A 248 -2.07 13.20 -21.45
CA LEU A 248 -2.18 12.26 -22.56
C LEU A 248 -2.48 10.84 -22.07
N GLY A 249 -1.95 10.41 -20.93
CA GLY A 249 -2.26 9.12 -20.31
C GLY A 249 -3.75 8.95 -20.02
N GLU A 250 -4.36 9.94 -19.34
CA GLU A 250 -5.80 10.00 -19.06
C GLU A 250 -6.63 9.99 -20.34
N VAL A 251 -6.40 10.95 -21.25
CA VAL A 251 -7.19 11.12 -22.47
C VAL A 251 -7.08 9.90 -23.38
N SER A 252 -5.88 9.30 -23.50
CA SER A 252 -5.69 8.09 -24.31
C SER A 252 -6.42 6.89 -23.71
N THR A 253 -6.48 6.79 -22.38
CA THR A 253 -7.24 5.72 -21.71
C THR A 253 -8.74 5.88 -21.99
N PHE A 254 -9.29 7.09 -21.86
CA PHE A 254 -10.70 7.35 -22.18
C PHE A 254 -11.02 7.12 -23.67
N GLY A 255 -10.10 7.51 -24.56
CA GLY A 255 -10.20 7.21 -25.99
C GLY A 255 -10.23 5.71 -26.26
N MET A 256 -9.36 4.93 -25.61
CA MET A 256 -9.36 3.46 -25.71
C MET A 256 -10.69 2.87 -25.22
N TRP A 257 -11.24 3.32 -24.09
CA TRP A 257 -12.54 2.83 -23.62
C TRP A 257 -13.69 3.17 -24.56
N TYR A 258 -13.67 4.39 -25.12
CA TYR A 258 -14.64 4.78 -26.13
C TYR A 258 -14.58 3.81 -27.33
N LEU A 259 -13.38 3.58 -27.89
CA LEU A 259 -13.19 2.63 -28.99
C LEU A 259 -13.61 1.20 -28.63
N ALA A 260 -13.28 0.73 -27.43
CA ALA A 260 -13.71 -0.59 -26.95
C ALA A 260 -15.23 -0.69 -26.82
N SER A 261 -15.91 0.39 -26.40
CA SER A 261 -17.36 0.41 -26.27
C SER A 261 -18.09 0.34 -27.61
N LEU A 262 -17.45 0.76 -28.71
CA LEU A 262 -17.95 0.57 -30.08
C LEU A 262 -17.96 -0.91 -30.51
N ILE A 263 -17.10 -1.75 -29.90
CA ILE A 263 -17.08 -3.20 -30.14
C ILE A 263 -18.18 -3.87 -29.30
N ASN A 264 -18.17 -3.63 -27.99
CA ASN A 264 -19.17 -4.14 -27.07
C ASN A 264 -19.23 -3.24 -25.82
N SER A 265 -20.26 -2.40 -25.74
CA SER A 265 -20.43 -1.45 -24.64
C SER A 265 -20.61 -2.11 -23.28
N ARG A 266 -21.30 -3.25 -23.22
CA ARG A 266 -21.49 -4.00 -21.97
C ARG A 266 -20.16 -4.57 -21.48
N ALA A 267 -19.38 -5.20 -22.36
CA ALA A 267 -18.06 -5.70 -22.00
C ALA A 267 -17.13 -4.57 -21.54
N ALA A 268 -17.10 -3.43 -22.26
CA ALA A 268 -16.27 -2.28 -21.91
C ALA A 268 -16.58 -1.73 -20.50
N ILE A 269 -17.85 -1.69 -20.11
CA ILE A 269 -18.25 -1.27 -18.75
C ILE A 269 -17.64 -2.19 -17.69
N PHE A 270 -17.79 -3.51 -17.85
CA PHE A 270 -17.37 -4.48 -16.83
C PHE A 270 -15.85 -4.71 -16.80
N VAL A 271 -15.18 -4.61 -17.95
CA VAL A 271 -13.73 -4.80 -18.05
C VAL A 271 -12.95 -3.55 -17.65
N PHE A 272 -13.48 -2.35 -17.89
CA PHE A 272 -12.74 -1.10 -17.69
C PHE A 272 -13.40 -0.14 -16.69
N MET A 273 -14.66 0.22 -16.90
CA MET A 273 -15.28 1.30 -16.15
C MET A 273 -15.59 0.92 -14.70
N VAL A 274 -16.05 -0.31 -14.45
CA VAL A 274 -16.31 -0.82 -13.09
C VAL A 274 -15.00 -0.90 -12.28
N PRO A 275 -13.92 -1.57 -12.76
CA PRO A 275 -12.63 -1.54 -12.09
C PRO A 275 -12.10 -0.13 -11.81
N PHE A 276 -12.23 0.77 -12.79
CA PHE A 276 -11.81 2.17 -12.64
C PHE A 276 -12.55 2.90 -11.52
N VAL A 277 -13.88 2.79 -11.46
CA VAL A 277 -14.67 3.44 -10.41
C VAL A 277 -14.27 2.90 -9.04
N LEU A 278 -14.19 1.57 -8.92
CA LEU A 278 -13.85 0.90 -7.66
C LEU A 278 -12.43 1.25 -7.20
N LEU A 279 -11.44 1.19 -8.11
CA LEU A 279 -10.06 1.51 -7.77
C LEU A 279 -9.91 2.98 -7.37
N ARG A 280 -10.48 3.94 -8.13
CA ARG A 280 -10.38 5.36 -7.78
C ARG A 280 -10.96 5.65 -6.40
N ILE A 281 -12.13 5.10 -6.09
CA ILE A 281 -12.72 5.26 -4.74
C ILE A 281 -11.82 4.59 -3.69
N GLY A 282 -11.38 3.36 -3.94
CA GLY A 282 -10.53 2.59 -3.02
C GLY A 282 -9.21 3.30 -2.70
N LEU A 283 -8.52 3.84 -3.70
CA LEU A 283 -7.28 4.60 -3.52
C LEU A 283 -7.50 5.84 -2.65
N MET A 284 -8.59 6.58 -2.84
CA MET A 284 -8.86 7.78 -2.04
C MET A 284 -9.28 7.44 -0.61
N VAL A 285 -10.07 6.39 -0.41
CA VAL A 285 -10.41 5.89 0.93
C VAL A 285 -9.18 5.36 1.66
N GLY A 286 -8.28 4.68 0.95
CA GLY A 286 -6.98 4.22 1.47
C GLY A 286 -6.07 5.38 1.84
N ASN A 287 -5.85 6.33 0.94
CA ASN A 287 -5.03 7.53 1.20
C ASN A 287 -5.57 8.34 2.38
N TRP A 288 -6.89 8.46 2.51
CA TRP A 288 -7.51 9.09 3.68
C TRP A 288 -7.11 8.38 4.97
N GLY A 289 -7.18 7.05 5.01
CA GLY A 289 -6.78 6.26 6.17
C GLY A 289 -5.29 6.38 6.49
N GLN A 290 -4.44 6.36 5.46
CA GLN A 290 -2.99 6.53 5.53
C GLN A 290 -2.57 7.88 6.14
N HIS A 291 -3.32 8.95 5.83
CA HIS A 291 -3.04 10.33 6.25
C HIS A 291 -4.15 10.94 7.13
N ALA A 292 -4.86 10.11 7.89
CA ALA A 292 -5.94 10.59 8.75
C ALA A 292 -5.44 11.30 10.01
N PHE A 293 -4.29 10.87 10.53
CA PHE A 293 -3.76 11.28 11.84
C PHE A 293 -2.51 12.19 11.73
N VAL A 294 -2.52 13.16 10.82
CA VAL A 294 -1.46 14.19 10.72
C VAL A 294 -1.38 15.00 12.01
N ASP A 295 -0.19 14.99 12.61
CA ASP A 295 0.15 15.71 13.84
C ASP A 295 -0.04 17.22 13.71
N GLU A 296 -0.66 17.84 14.71
CA GLU A 296 -0.91 19.26 14.71
C GLU A 296 0.34 20.11 15.00
N VAL A 297 1.42 19.55 15.55
CA VAL A 297 2.63 20.30 15.94
C VAL A 297 3.64 20.32 14.81
N GLU A 298 4.03 19.14 14.32
CA GLU A 298 5.03 18.95 13.25
C GLU A 298 4.41 18.14 12.09
N PRO A 299 3.48 18.75 11.32
CA PRO A 299 2.69 18.07 10.29
C PRO A 299 3.46 17.73 9.00
N ASP A 300 4.68 18.26 8.84
CA ASP A 300 5.56 18.08 7.69
C ASP A 300 6.55 16.91 7.87
N SER A 301 6.67 16.36 9.08
CA SER A 301 7.45 15.16 9.35
C SER A 301 6.72 13.91 8.85
N ASP A 302 7.39 13.09 8.03
CA ASP A 302 6.83 11.82 7.53
C ASP A 302 6.44 10.87 8.66
N PHE A 303 7.13 10.90 9.81
CA PHE A 303 6.78 10.11 11.01
C PHE A 303 5.42 10.50 11.60
N ARG A 304 4.99 11.73 11.33
CA ARG A 304 3.84 12.38 11.96
C ARG A 304 2.70 12.71 11.00
N SER A 305 2.97 12.69 9.70
CA SER A 305 1.99 12.88 8.65
C SER A 305 1.42 11.56 8.11
N SER A 306 2.01 10.43 8.49
CA SER A 306 1.65 9.07 8.07
C SER A 306 1.58 8.11 9.26
N ILE A 307 1.06 6.90 9.04
CA ILE A 307 0.95 5.86 10.08
C ILE A 307 1.44 4.50 9.57
N THR A 308 1.85 3.64 10.50
CA THR A 308 2.23 2.26 10.23
C THR A 308 1.18 1.28 10.75
N LEU A 309 0.83 0.28 9.94
CA LEU A 309 -0.04 -0.84 10.27
C LEU A 309 0.79 -2.13 10.26
N ILE A 310 0.84 -2.77 11.41
CA ILE A 310 1.37 -4.12 11.59
C ILE A 310 0.20 -5.05 11.90
N ASP A 311 0.43 -6.36 11.91
CA ASP A 311 -0.63 -7.33 12.26
C ASP A 311 -1.90 -7.20 11.38
N VAL A 312 -1.72 -7.01 10.07
CA VAL A 312 -2.84 -6.85 9.12
C VAL A 312 -2.66 -7.79 7.93
N ALA A 313 -3.76 -8.46 7.54
CA ALA A 313 -3.75 -9.38 6.40
C ALA A 313 -3.26 -8.70 5.11
N SER A 314 -3.52 -7.41 4.94
CA SER A 314 -3.04 -6.63 3.80
C SER A 314 -1.51 -6.60 3.69
N ASN A 315 -0.73 -6.64 4.77
CA ASN A 315 0.73 -6.73 4.64
C ASN A 315 1.18 -7.99 3.89
N ARG A 316 0.43 -9.08 4.02
CA ARG A 316 0.67 -10.32 3.28
C ARG A 316 0.24 -10.22 1.81
N PHE A 317 -0.95 -9.70 1.55
CA PHE A 317 -1.53 -9.66 0.18
C PHE A 317 -1.08 -8.44 -0.65
N CYS A 318 -0.68 -7.38 0.01
CA CYS A 318 -0.39 -6.07 -0.56
C CYS A 318 1.06 -5.65 -0.28
N PHE A 319 1.97 -6.63 -0.12
CA PHE A 319 3.42 -6.40 -0.06
C PHE A 319 3.83 -5.36 0.99
N ASN A 320 3.47 -5.58 2.25
CA ASN A 320 3.81 -4.71 3.39
C ASN A 320 3.42 -3.23 3.21
N ASP A 321 2.36 -2.93 2.45
CA ASP A 321 1.84 -1.56 2.26
C ASP A 321 1.45 -0.86 3.59
N GLY A 322 1.15 -1.64 4.64
CA GLY A 322 0.91 -1.11 5.99
C GLY A 322 2.09 -0.34 6.56
N TYR A 323 3.32 -0.52 6.08
CA TYR A 323 4.47 0.27 6.53
C TYR A 323 4.58 1.62 5.79
N HIS A 324 3.48 2.36 5.71
CA HIS A 324 3.39 3.60 4.93
C HIS A 324 4.33 4.71 5.43
N THR A 325 4.56 4.82 6.75
CA THR A 325 5.61 5.72 7.28
C THR A 325 6.99 5.36 6.75
N SER A 326 7.35 4.08 6.78
CA SER A 326 8.60 3.63 6.19
C SER A 326 8.63 3.90 4.68
N HIS A 327 7.50 3.85 3.99
CA HIS A 327 7.41 4.12 2.56
C HIS A 327 7.67 5.59 2.24
N HIS A 328 7.08 6.53 2.95
CA HIS A 328 7.34 7.97 2.79
C HIS A 328 8.80 8.33 3.06
N LEU A 329 9.40 7.78 4.12
CA LEU A 329 10.81 8.01 4.46
C LEU A 329 11.79 7.53 3.39
N ASN A 330 11.43 6.50 2.63
CA ASN A 330 12.22 6.03 1.49
C ASN A 330 11.33 5.31 0.48
N PRO A 331 10.80 6.03 -0.53
CA PRO A 331 9.87 5.44 -1.50
C PRO A 331 10.52 4.37 -2.39
N MET A 332 11.85 4.35 -2.47
CA MET A 332 12.64 3.36 -3.21
C MET A 332 12.99 2.13 -2.36
N ARG A 333 12.51 2.03 -1.11
CA ARG A 333 12.73 0.85 -0.27
C ARG A 333 11.94 -0.33 -0.81
N HIS A 334 12.58 -1.49 -0.89
CA HIS A 334 11.90 -2.72 -1.28
C HIS A 334 10.93 -3.15 -0.19
N TRP A 335 9.77 -3.68 -0.57
CA TRP A 335 8.69 -3.97 0.37
C TRP A 335 9.07 -4.88 1.55
N ARG A 336 10.01 -5.83 1.35
CA ARG A 336 10.48 -6.72 2.43
C ARG A 336 11.45 -6.06 3.40
N GLN A 337 11.92 -4.87 3.08
CA GLN A 337 12.85 -4.09 3.89
C GLN A 337 12.12 -3.10 4.81
N HIS A 338 10.81 -2.86 4.63
CA HIS A 338 10.06 -1.98 5.52
C HIS A 338 10.03 -2.49 6.99
N PRO A 339 9.75 -3.78 7.27
CA PRO A 339 9.81 -4.30 8.64
C PRO A 339 11.21 -4.19 9.27
N VAL A 340 12.25 -4.40 8.46
CA VAL A 340 13.65 -4.27 8.90
C VAL A 340 13.98 -2.82 9.25
N ALA A 341 13.62 -1.88 8.38
CA ALA A 341 13.85 -0.46 8.59
C ALA A 341 13.08 0.07 9.80
N PHE A 342 11.85 -0.39 9.99
CA PHE A 342 11.04 -0.07 11.16
C PHE A 342 11.77 -0.41 12.46
N LEU A 343 12.25 -1.65 12.65
CA LEU A 343 12.96 -2.02 13.87
C LEU A 343 14.29 -1.27 14.03
N LYS A 344 15.05 -1.09 12.94
CA LYS A 344 16.30 -0.29 12.98
C LYS A 344 16.05 1.17 13.38
N GLN A 345 14.86 1.69 13.16
CA GLN A 345 14.46 3.08 13.43
C GLN A 345 13.49 3.18 14.62
N LYS A 346 13.27 2.11 15.39
CA LYS A 346 12.25 2.08 16.45
C LYS A 346 12.38 3.21 17.47
N GLU A 347 13.62 3.55 17.85
CA GLU A 347 13.91 4.70 18.72
C GLU A 347 13.50 6.04 18.10
N GLN A 348 13.71 6.20 16.78
CA GLN A 348 13.27 7.39 16.06
C GLN A 348 11.74 7.46 15.95
N TYR A 349 11.06 6.32 15.71
CA TYR A 349 9.59 6.26 15.76
C TYR A 349 9.06 6.71 17.13
N ALA A 350 9.74 6.32 18.22
CA ALA A 350 9.41 6.75 19.58
C ALA A 350 9.62 8.25 19.78
N ALA A 351 10.79 8.76 19.40
CA ALA A 351 11.16 10.17 19.56
C ALA A 351 10.30 11.12 18.72
N GLU A 352 9.86 10.66 17.54
CA GLU A 352 9.00 11.42 16.63
C GLU A 352 7.51 11.22 16.90
N HIS A 353 7.14 10.51 17.98
CA HIS A 353 5.75 10.23 18.34
C HIS A 353 4.92 9.60 17.20
N ALA A 354 5.54 8.75 16.39
CA ALA A 354 4.89 8.07 15.28
C ALA A 354 3.75 7.16 15.76
N LEU A 355 2.75 6.97 14.90
CA LEU A 355 1.60 6.10 15.22
C LEU A 355 1.73 4.74 14.54
N VAL A 356 1.64 3.70 15.36
CA VAL A 356 1.65 2.30 14.91
C VAL A 356 0.36 1.63 15.36
N PHE A 357 -0.35 1.01 14.44
CA PHE A 357 -1.58 0.29 14.70
C PHE A 357 -1.43 -1.19 14.39
N ARG A 358 -2.25 -2.01 15.05
CA ARG A 358 -2.39 -3.45 14.81
C ARG A 358 -3.84 -3.84 14.57
N ASN A 359 -4.09 -4.92 13.84
CA ASN A 359 -5.43 -5.48 13.63
C ASN A 359 -6.45 -4.52 13.00
N ILE A 360 -5.99 -3.51 12.27
CA ILE A 360 -6.86 -2.57 11.58
C ILE A 360 -6.19 -2.06 10.30
N ASP A 361 -6.88 -2.21 9.17
CA ASP A 361 -6.43 -1.75 7.86
C ASP A 361 -6.77 -0.27 7.62
N TYR A 362 -6.15 0.39 6.63
CA TYR A 362 -6.44 1.79 6.25
C TYR A 362 -7.91 2.02 5.91
N ILE A 363 -8.54 1.11 5.16
CA ILE A 363 -9.96 1.24 4.83
C ILE A 363 -10.81 1.17 6.10
N MET A 364 -10.47 0.27 7.02
CA MET A 364 -11.15 0.11 8.30
C MET A 364 -10.94 1.33 9.21
N ILE A 365 -9.74 1.93 9.21
CA ILE A 365 -9.47 3.21 9.90
C ILE A 365 -10.42 4.28 9.36
N THR A 366 -10.52 4.45 8.04
CA THR A 366 -11.44 5.42 7.43
C THR A 366 -12.88 5.17 7.88
N VAL A 367 -13.36 3.93 7.86
CA VAL A 367 -14.71 3.58 8.35
C VAL A 367 -14.90 3.93 9.83
N ARG A 368 -13.94 3.57 10.70
CA ARG A 368 -14.01 3.86 12.15
C ARG A 368 -13.99 5.35 12.44
N LEU A 369 -13.26 6.14 11.66
CA LEU A 369 -13.28 7.60 11.76
C LEU A 369 -14.63 8.19 11.38
N MET A 370 -15.29 7.69 10.33
CA MET A 370 -16.64 8.13 9.97
C MET A 370 -17.67 7.77 11.05
N MET A 371 -17.46 6.66 11.74
CA MET A 371 -18.26 6.25 12.91
C MET A 371 -17.87 7.01 14.20
N LYS A 372 -16.80 7.81 14.17
CA LYS A 372 -16.18 8.45 15.34
C LYS A 372 -15.84 7.45 16.47
N ASP A 373 -15.53 6.21 16.10
CA ASP A 373 -15.20 5.12 17.01
C ASP A 373 -13.70 5.17 17.41
N TYR A 374 -13.32 6.25 18.07
CA TYR A 374 -11.94 6.47 18.51
C TYR A 374 -11.50 5.48 19.59
N MET A 375 -12.44 4.92 20.36
CA MET A 375 -12.12 3.90 21.36
C MET A 375 -11.61 2.62 20.70
N HIS A 376 -12.20 2.20 19.58
CA HIS A 376 -11.68 1.07 18.83
C HIS A 376 -10.30 1.39 18.23
N LEU A 377 -10.14 2.58 17.63
CA LEU A 377 -8.85 3.02 17.09
C LEU A 377 -7.73 3.05 18.14
N ALA A 378 -8.03 3.55 19.34
CA ALA A 378 -7.09 3.60 20.45
C ALA A 378 -6.71 2.21 20.99
N LYS A 379 -7.63 1.22 20.94
CA LYS A 379 -7.32 -0.19 21.27
C LYS A 379 -6.42 -0.84 20.23
N CYS A 380 -6.51 -0.42 18.97
CA CYS A 380 -5.64 -0.90 17.92
C CYS A 380 -4.26 -0.25 17.94
N LEU A 381 -4.04 0.82 18.72
CA LEU A 381 -2.75 1.49 18.81
C LEU A 381 -1.74 0.63 19.58
N VAL A 382 -0.58 0.38 18.98
CA VAL A 382 0.58 -0.22 19.65
C VAL A 382 1.42 0.92 20.21
N PRO A 383 1.43 1.13 21.54
CA PRO A 383 2.11 2.27 22.11
C PRO A 383 3.63 2.13 21.99
N ILE A 384 4.29 3.22 21.61
CA ILE A 384 5.75 3.32 21.51
C ILE A 384 6.23 4.60 22.21
N GLY A 385 7.37 4.53 22.90
CA GLY A 385 7.94 5.66 23.65
C GLY A 385 6.99 6.14 24.76
N ASP A 386 6.78 7.45 24.84
CA ASP A 386 5.92 8.08 25.86
C ASP A 386 4.46 7.63 25.79
N GLN A 387 4.03 7.03 24.66
CA GLN A 387 2.67 6.48 24.51
C GLN A 387 2.43 5.24 25.39
N ILE A 388 3.49 4.57 25.88
CA ILE A 388 3.40 3.35 26.70
C ILE A 388 2.71 3.66 28.04
N GLY A 389 2.97 4.83 28.62
CA GLY A 389 2.33 5.28 29.87
C GLY A 389 0.90 5.79 29.70
N MET A 390 0.41 5.98 28.46
CA MET A 390 -0.90 6.57 28.22
C MET A 390 -2.04 5.58 28.48
N THR A 391 -3.05 6.05 29.20
CA THR A 391 -4.37 5.41 29.32
C THR A 391 -5.10 5.34 27.98
N LEU A 392 -6.14 4.52 27.91
CA LEU A 392 -6.94 4.40 26.69
C LEU A 392 -7.68 5.70 26.35
N GLU A 393 -8.07 6.46 27.37
CA GLU A 393 -8.70 7.76 27.27
C GLU A 393 -7.74 8.82 26.73
N GLU A 394 -6.48 8.84 27.20
CA GLU A 394 -5.44 9.73 26.70
C GLU A 394 -5.10 9.43 25.23
N LYS A 395 -4.94 8.15 24.87
CA LYS A 395 -4.76 7.73 23.47
C LYS A 395 -5.93 8.17 22.59
N THR A 396 -7.16 8.00 23.09
CA THR A 396 -8.37 8.44 22.41
C THR A 396 -8.39 9.96 22.20
N ALA A 397 -8.00 10.74 23.22
CA ALA A 397 -7.91 12.19 23.13
C ALA A 397 -6.84 12.62 22.12
N MET A 398 -5.65 12.02 22.17
CA MET A 398 -4.56 12.26 21.21
C MET A 398 -5.01 11.98 19.78
N LEU A 399 -5.64 10.84 19.50
CA LEU A 399 -6.10 10.54 18.14
C LEU A 399 -7.14 11.55 17.63
N LYS A 400 -7.96 12.14 18.51
CA LYS A 400 -8.93 13.18 18.15
C LYS A 400 -8.29 14.53 17.82
N THR A 401 -7.13 14.87 18.39
CA THR A 401 -6.42 16.11 18.04
C THR A 401 -5.84 15.99 16.64
N LYS A 402 -5.22 14.84 16.35
CA LYS A 402 -4.57 14.52 15.07
C LYS A 402 -5.50 14.44 13.86
N THR A 403 -6.82 14.41 14.03
CA THR A 403 -7.79 14.41 12.91
C THR A 403 -8.37 15.79 12.58
N LYS A 404 -8.00 16.83 13.35
CA LYS A 404 -8.55 18.18 13.19
C LYS A 404 -8.06 18.86 11.92
N ARG A 405 -8.96 19.47 11.15
CA ARG A 405 -8.56 20.26 9.98
C ARG A 405 -7.58 21.38 10.38
N PHE A 406 -6.61 21.66 9.52
CA PHE A 406 -5.71 22.79 9.68
C PHE A 406 -6.39 24.06 9.16
N SER A 407 -6.22 25.18 9.87
CA SER A 407 -6.60 26.49 9.33
C SER A 407 -5.61 26.95 8.26
N GLU A 408 -6.00 27.88 7.39
CA GLU A 408 -5.06 28.46 6.42
C GLU A 408 -3.92 29.23 7.11
N GLU A 409 -4.12 29.73 8.34
CA GLU A 409 -3.07 30.31 9.17
C GLU A 409 -2.10 29.23 9.68
N ASP A 410 -2.61 28.08 10.13
CA ASP A 410 -1.78 26.93 10.51
C ASP A 410 -0.94 26.45 9.34
N ILE A 411 -1.55 26.30 8.16
CA ILE A 411 -0.85 25.85 6.96
C ILE A 411 0.28 26.81 6.60
N LYS A 412 -0.01 28.11 6.56
CA LYS A 412 1.00 29.14 6.29
C LYS A 412 2.10 29.18 7.33
N ARG A 413 1.82 28.83 8.59
CA ARG A 413 2.83 28.85 9.66
C ARG A 413 3.70 27.59 9.66
N LYS A 414 3.09 26.43 9.46
CA LYS A 414 3.72 25.11 9.70
C LYS A 414 4.34 24.48 8.45
N PHE A 415 3.92 24.89 7.25
CA PHE A 415 4.46 24.38 5.97
C PHE A 415 5.28 25.45 5.21
N ARG A 416 5.77 26.47 5.92
CA ARG A 416 6.70 27.45 5.33
C ARG A 416 8.09 26.83 5.31
N ASN A 417 8.50 26.40 4.11
CA ASN A 417 9.91 26.23 3.77
C ASN A 417 10.57 27.59 3.57
#